data_AF-A0A8H7BU66-F1
#
_entry.id   AF-A0A8H7BU66-F1
#
_cell.length_a   1.000
_cell.length_b   1.000
_cell.length_c   1.000
_cell.angle_alpha   90.00
_cell.angle_beta   90.00
_cell.angle_gamma   90.00
#
_symmetry.space_group_name_H-M   'P 1'
#
loop_
_entity.id
_entity.type
_entity.pdbx_description
1 polymer ?
#
loop_
_entity_poly.entity_id
_entity_poly.type
_entity_poly.pdbx_seq_one_letter_code
_entity_poly.pdbx_strand_id
1 'polypeptide(L)'
;MENQNHNVTIPPVTLSAVEADDHTVIQKLYQLEKSHGKELRYKSYDVDDATWVSWTMREHVYKKKQSTYPTMARGLFTTKENNQYKIVARGYDKFFNVNETAATQWSSLEKETTGPYEVTVKENGCIIFIAAVNERSVVVTSKHSIPDQKDDMSAHGGVGYCWLIKHLESVGKTEKELAKWLLEKNITLVAELCDDTFEEHILPYPEKESGLYLHGINYNTAGFHTVPIHTVRQVAETFGMRTISYKVHPDILTVKKFAEEIQRTRLYQNREVEGIVVRCKRNGQDFFYKIKNEHYLIFREYREVTKALLHVSSDGAVSIKKDKVPKCHYEKTRYYIQWLRRQVPKRPELFQSYTKNKNIVAVRKAFEKEWETGRLNFGGDPAVAVETIDHY
;
A
#
# COMPACT_ATOMS: atom_id res chain seq x y z
N MET A 1 -0.54 -18.01 37.16
CA MET A 1 0.48 -17.65 36.16
C MET A 1 0.25 -16.19 35.84
N GLU A 2 1.16 -15.32 36.28
CA GLU A 2 1.02 -13.87 36.20
C GLU A 2 0.91 -13.43 34.73
N ASN A 3 -0.18 -12.72 34.43
CA ASN A 3 -0.32 -11.97 33.18
C ASN A 3 0.79 -10.92 33.12
N GLN A 4 1.90 -11.24 32.46
CA GLN A 4 2.84 -10.22 32.03
C GLN A 4 2.16 -9.35 30.98
N ASN A 5 1.53 -8.27 31.44
CA ASN A 5 1.12 -7.15 30.61
C ASN A 5 2.38 -6.56 29.97
N HIS A 6 2.81 -7.11 28.83
CA HIS A 6 3.77 -6.46 27.95
C HIS A 6 3.07 -5.26 27.29
N ASN A 7 2.89 -4.18 28.05
CA ASN A 7 2.52 -2.90 27.49
C ASN A 7 3.74 -2.40 26.70
N VAL A 8 3.77 -2.68 25.39
CA VAL A 8 4.76 -2.12 24.47
C VAL A 8 4.71 -0.60 24.61
N THR A 9 5.84 -0.01 24.98
CA THR A 9 5.94 1.43 25.18
C THR A 9 6.10 2.10 23.82
N ILE A 10 5.14 2.95 23.47
CA ILE A 10 5.24 3.82 22.31
C ILE A 10 6.04 5.07 22.73
N PRO A 11 7.13 5.42 22.01
CA PRO A 11 7.88 6.63 22.29
C PRO A 11 6.95 7.86 22.30
N PRO A 12 7.12 8.85 23.17
CA PRO A 12 6.34 10.08 23.02
C PRO A 12 6.77 10.84 21.75
N VAL A 13 5.84 11.58 21.16
CA VAL A 13 6.14 12.52 20.07
C VAL A 13 6.20 13.95 20.61
N THR A 14 7.27 14.67 20.29
CA THR A 14 7.37 16.11 20.56
C THR A 14 6.89 16.87 19.34
N LEU A 15 5.74 17.55 19.46
CA LEU A 15 5.14 18.30 18.35
C LEU A 15 5.61 19.75 18.37
N SER A 16 5.84 20.33 17.20
CA SER A 16 5.92 21.79 17.08
C SER A 16 4.55 22.44 17.30
N ALA A 17 4.51 23.74 17.60
CA ALA A 17 3.26 24.47 17.82
C ALA A 17 2.28 24.39 16.62
N VAL A 18 2.81 24.30 15.38
CA VAL A 18 2.00 24.18 14.16
C VAL A 18 1.46 22.75 13.98
N GLU A 19 2.23 21.74 14.37
CA GLU A 19 1.82 20.33 14.28
C GLU A 19 0.88 19.91 15.42
N ALA A 20 0.89 20.64 16.53
CA ALA A 20 -0.04 20.48 17.63
C ALA A 20 -1.44 21.03 17.32
N ASP A 21 -1.62 21.77 16.22
CA ASP A 21 -2.88 22.41 15.82
C ASP A 21 -3.54 21.71 14.63
N ASP A 22 -4.02 20.49 14.87
CA ASP A 22 -4.86 19.73 13.95
C ASP A 22 -6.05 20.57 13.43
N HIS A 23 -6.64 21.39 14.32
CA HIS A 23 -7.81 22.19 14.00
C HIS A 23 -7.55 23.13 12.83
N THR A 24 -6.49 23.93 12.92
CA THR A 24 -6.12 24.90 11.87
C THR A 24 -5.73 24.20 10.58
N VAL A 25 -5.05 23.05 10.66
CA VAL A 25 -4.69 22.26 9.46
C VAL A 25 -5.93 21.77 8.74
N ILE A 26 -6.93 21.25 9.48
CA ILE A 26 -8.17 20.74 8.90
C ILE A 26 -9.05 21.89 8.37
N GLN A 27 -9.09 23.04 9.05
CA GLN A 27 -9.75 24.25 8.51
C GLN A 27 -9.15 24.66 7.16
N LYS A 28 -7.81 24.64 7.02
CA LYS A 28 -7.14 24.91 5.75
C LYS A 28 -7.50 23.89 4.66
N LEU A 29 -7.67 22.61 5.01
CA LEU A 29 -8.15 21.59 4.06
C LEU A 29 -9.55 21.93 3.53
N TYR A 30 -10.48 22.35 4.39
CA TYR A 30 -11.81 22.80 3.95
C TYR A 30 -11.74 24.05 3.05
N GLN A 31 -10.86 25.01 3.35
CA GLN A 31 -10.65 26.19 2.49
C GLN A 31 -10.06 25.81 1.12
N LEU A 32 -9.10 24.89 1.10
CA LEU A 32 -8.48 24.38 -0.12
C LEU A 32 -9.47 23.55 -0.95
N GLU A 33 -10.33 22.76 -0.32
CA GLU A 33 -11.35 21.99 -1.06
C GLU A 33 -12.33 22.92 -1.78
N LYS A 34 -12.79 24.00 -1.13
CA LYS A 34 -13.67 24.99 -1.77
C LYS A 34 -13.04 25.67 -2.99
N SER A 35 -11.73 25.91 -2.96
CA SER A 35 -11.00 26.59 -4.03
C SER A 35 -10.40 25.64 -5.08
N HIS A 36 -10.12 24.39 -4.69
CA HIS A 36 -9.38 23.39 -5.46
C HIS A 36 -10.04 22.00 -5.38
N GLY A 37 -11.37 21.91 -5.41
CA GLY A 37 -12.13 20.66 -5.25
C GLY A 37 -11.83 19.55 -6.30
N LYS A 38 -11.15 19.89 -7.39
CA LYS A 38 -10.63 18.88 -8.33
C LYS A 38 -9.39 18.17 -7.78
N GLU A 39 -8.61 18.81 -6.92
CA GLU A 39 -7.33 18.35 -6.38
C GLU A 39 -7.47 17.66 -5.03
N LEU A 40 -8.31 18.21 -4.15
CA LEU A 40 -8.64 17.70 -2.82
C LEU A 40 -10.14 17.48 -2.75
N ARG A 41 -10.57 16.31 -2.30
CA ARG A 41 -11.97 15.97 -2.05
C ARG A 41 -12.09 15.32 -0.69
N TYR A 42 -13.29 15.36 -0.12
CA TYR A 42 -13.61 14.58 1.06
C TYR A 42 -14.88 13.77 0.89
N LYS A 43 -15.04 12.75 1.74
CA LYS A 43 -16.27 11.97 1.88
C LYS A 43 -16.52 11.73 3.37
N SER A 44 -17.76 11.94 3.80
CA SER A 44 -18.20 11.67 5.18
C SER A 44 -18.64 10.22 5.35
N TYR A 45 -18.48 9.72 6.57
CA TYR A 45 -18.88 8.40 7.02
C TYR A 45 -19.45 8.52 8.43
N ASP A 46 -20.54 7.81 8.70
CA ASP A 46 -21.08 7.69 10.04
C ASP A 46 -20.34 6.54 10.76
N VAL A 47 -19.77 6.84 11.92
CA VAL A 47 -18.94 5.92 12.71
C VAL A 47 -19.39 6.01 14.16
N ASP A 48 -20.19 5.04 14.59
CA ASP A 48 -20.94 5.09 15.85
C ASP A 48 -21.70 6.45 15.97
N ASP A 49 -21.51 7.19 17.06
CA ASP A 49 -22.15 8.49 17.29
C ASP A 49 -21.39 9.70 16.70
N ALA A 50 -20.40 9.46 15.84
CA ALA A 50 -19.54 10.50 15.26
C ALA A 50 -19.52 10.46 13.73
N THR A 51 -19.32 11.63 13.11
CA THR A 51 -19.05 11.71 11.67
C THR A 51 -17.55 11.80 11.43
N TRP A 52 -17.02 10.87 10.64
CA TRP A 52 -15.65 10.87 10.17
C TRP A 52 -15.59 11.36 8.73
N VAL A 53 -14.52 12.05 8.37
CA VAL A 53 -14.30 12.63 7.05
C VAL A 53 -12.99 12.09 6.50
N SER A 54 -13.06 11.38 5.38
CA SER A 54 -11.90 10.88 4.63
C SER A 54 -11.45 11.91 3.61
N TRP A 55 -10.18 12.29 3.63
CA TRP A 55 -9.59 13.24 2.69
C TRP A 55 -8.80 12.52 1.59
N THR A 56 -9.05 12.90 0.34
CA THR A 56 -8.38 12.33 -0.84
C THR A 56 -7.79 13.43 -1.70
N MET A 57 -6.46 13.39 -1.89
CA MET A 57 -5.74 14.26 -2.82
C MET A 57 -5.34 13.53 -4.10
N ARG A 58 -5.30 14.26 -5.22
CA ARG A 58 -4.77 13.74 -6.49
C ARG A 58 -3.26 13.53 -6.41
N GLU A 59 -2.79 12.50 -7.11
CA GLU A 59 -1.38 12.09 -7.11
C GLU A 59 -0.39 13.22 -7.46
N HIS A 60 -0.74 14.12 -8.39
CA HIS A 60 0.14 15.22 -8.80
C HIS A 60 0.36 16.27 -7.71
N VAL A 61 -0.58 16.41 -6.76
CA VAL A 61 -0.50 17.37 -5.63
C VAL A 61 0.70 17.02 -4.77
N TYR A 62 0.81 15.76 -4.38
CA TYR A 62 1.93 15.25 -3.59
C TYR A 62 3.30 15.45 -4.27
N LYS A 63 3.35 15.52 -5.60
CA LYS A 63 4.60 15.73 -6.35
C LYS A 63 4.98 17.20 -6.53
N LYS A 64 3.99 18.07 -6.74
CA LYS A 64 4.21 19.43 -7.27
C LYS A 64 3.75 20.55 -6.36
N LYS A 65 2.94 20.28 -5.34
CA LYS A 65 2.26 21.29 -4.51
C LYS A 65 2.45 21.09 -3.01
N GLN A 66 3.60 20.54 -2.61
CA GLN A 66 3.90 20.23 -1.21
C GLN A 66 3.87 21.48 -0.30
N SER A 67 4.22 22.65 -0.83
CA SER A 67 4.18 23.92 -0.08
C SER A 67 2.78 24.55 0.01
N THR A 68 1.83 24.11 -0.83
CA THR A 68 0.47 24.68 -0.86
C THR A 68 -0.47 23.98 0.11
N TYR A 69 -0.32 22.67 0.27
CA TYR A 69 -1.21 21.86 1.10
C TYR A 69 -0.60 21.63 2.49
N PRO A 70 -1.41 21.69 3.57
CA PRO A 70 -0.89 21.72 4.94
C PRO A 70 -0.42 20.34 5.45
N THR A 71 -0.68 19.26 4.71
CA THR A 71 -0.25 17.91 5.05
C THR A 71 -0.10 17.06 3.79
N MET A 72 0.88 16.14 3.79
CA MET A 72 1.09 15.17 2.72
C MET A 72 0.58 13.77 3.09
N ALA A 73 -0.25 13.67 4.13
CA ALA A 73 -0.85 12.41 4.55
C ALA A 73 -1.64 11.74 3.42
N ARG A 74 -1.48 10.43 3.29
CA ARG A 74 -2.23 9.60 2.33
C ARG A 74 -3.02 8.53 3.09
N GLY A 75 -4.32 8.78 3.17
CA GLY A 75 -5.21 8.07 4.10
C GLY A 75 -5.35 8.88 5.37
N LEU A 76 -6.14 9.94 5.30
CA LEU A 76 -6.35 10.88 6.41
C LEU A 76 -7.83 10.91 6.72
N PHE A 77 -8.16 10.61 7.98
CA PHE A 77 -9.52 10.66 8.49
C PHE A 77 -9.56 11.63 9.66
N THR A 78 -10.57 12.50 9.65
CA THR A 78 -10.75 13.55 10.64
C THR A 78 -12.17 13.50 11.19
N THR A 79 -12.37 14.01 12.40
CA THR A 79 -13.72 14.24 12.95
C THR A 79 -13.81 15.63 13.56
N LYS A 80 -15.01 16.02 13.98
CA LYS A 80 -15.27 17.27 14.70
C LYS A 80 -15.95 16.94 16.02
N GLU A 81 -15.34 17.34 17.12
CA GLU A 81 -15.84 17.16 18.48
C GLU A 81 -15.75 18.48 19.24
N ASN A 82 -16.80 18.91 19.94
CA ASN A 82 -16.81 20.17 20.70
C ASN A 82 -16.35 21.39 19.89
N ASN A 83 -16.79 21.47 18.63
CA ASN A 83 -16.36 22.47 17.65
C ASN A 83 -14.87 22.46 17.28
N GLN A 84 -14.10 21.44 17.69
CA GLN A 84 -12.71 21.25 17.36
C GLN A 84 -12.53 20.10 16.36
N TYR A 85 -11.79 20.34 15.27
CA TYR A 85 -11.40 19.27 14.36
C TYR A 85 -10.19 18.53 14.91
N LYS A 86 -10.20 17.20 14.77
CA LYS A 86 -9.09 16.33 15.17
C LYS A 86 -8.83 15.26 14.13
N ILE A 87 -7.58 14.80 14.04
CA ILE A 87 -7.22 13.63 13.24
C ILE A 87 -7.55 12.37 14.04
N VAL A 88 -8.22 11.41 13.41
CA VAL A 88 -8.64 10.14 14.05
C VAL A 88 -8.00 8.93 13.39
N ALA A 89 -7.62 9.03 12.12
CA ALA A 89 -6.71 8.07 11.51
C ALA A 89 -5.76 8.74 10.52
N ARG A 90 -4.50 8.30 10.53
CA ARG A 90 -3.43 8.90 9.74
C ARG A 90 -2.48 7.87 9.14
N GLY A 91 -2.52 7.76 7.82
CA GLY A 91 -1.54 7.04 7.02
C GLY A 91 -0.19 7.78 6.96
N TYR A 92 0.75 7.20 6.22
CA TYR A 92 2.02 7.88 5.97
C TYR A 92 1.84 9.12 5.11
N ASP A 93 2.83 10.00 5.16
CA ASP A 93 3.01 10.94 4.06
C ASP A 93 3.26 10.18 2.76
N LYS A 94 2.79 10.73 1.63
CA LYS A 94 3.03 10.12 0.33
C LYS A 94 4.54 10.05 0.05
N PHE A 95 5.06 8.84 -0.05
CA PHE A 95 6.44 8.58 -0.45
C PHE A 95 6.55 8.00 -1.87
N PHE A 96 7.68 8.29 -2.50
CA PHE A 96 7.94 8.06 -3.92
C PHE A 96 9.07 7.07 -4.14
N ASN A 97 9.10 6.49 -5.34
CA ASN A 97 10.21 5.65 -5.75
C ASN A 97 11.48 6.50 -5.90
N VAL A 98 12.65 5.86 -5.74
CA VAL A 98 13.92 6.47 -6.16
C VAL A 98 13.81 6.93 -7.62
N ASN A 99 14.38 8.11 -7.89
CA ASN A 99 14.37 8.84 -9.15
C ASN A 99 12.99 9.36 -9.63
N GLU A 100 11.93 9.25 -8.83
CA GLU A 100 10.58 9.72 -9.21
C GLU A 100 10.35 11.21 -8.95
N THR A 101 11.06 11.80 -7.99
CA THR A 101 10.94 13.22 -7.61
C THR A 101 12.32 13.82 -7.36
N ALA A 102 12.41 15.14 -7.23
CA ALA A 102 13.66 15.81 -6.86
C ALA A 102 14.20 15.29 -5.51
N ALA A 103 13.31 15.13 -4.52
CA ALA A 103 13.67 14.64 -3.18
C ALA A 103 14.13 13.17 -3.15
N THR A 104 13.80 12.39 -4.18
CA THR A 104 14.15 10.96 -4.25
C THR A 104 15.23 10.66 -5.29
N GLN A 105 15.94 11.67 -5.79
CA GLN A 105 17.18 11.46 -6.54
C GLN A 105 18.26 10.94 -5.59
N TRP A 106 19.12 10.03 -6.05
CA TRP A 106 20.22 9.50 -5.22
C TRP A 106 21.08 10.61 -4.61
N SER A 107 21.45 11.62 -5.39
CA SER A 107 22.23 12.77 -4.90
C SER A 107 21.53 13.56 -3.79
N SER A 108 20.23 13.76 -3.90
CA SER A 108 19.43 14.40 -2.83
C SER A 108 19.31 13.51 -1.61
N LEU A 109 19.07 12.20 -1.79
CA LEU A 109 18.98 11.26 -0.67
C LEU A 109 20.31 11.19 0.10
N GLU A 110 21.45 11.15 -0.60
CA GLU A 110 22.78 11.12 -0.01
C GLU A 110 23.11 12.40 0.78
N LYS A 111 22.68 13.55 0.27
CA LYS A 111 22.97 14.86 0.86
C LYS A 111 22.03 15.24 2.01
N GLU A 112 20.76 14.87 1.91
CA GLU A 112 19.69 15.48 2.73
C GLU A 112 19.07 14.51 3.73
N THR A 113 19.36 13.21 3.64
CA THR A 113 18.82 12.21 4.57
C THR A 113 19.85 11.75 5.58
N THR A 114 19.39 11.35 6.76
CA THR A 114 20.22 10.78 7.82
C THR A 114 19.60 9.50 8.36
N GLY A 115 20.48 8.56 8.72
CA GLY A 115 20.11 7.30 9.34
C GLY A 115 19.85 7.41 10.86
N PRO A 116 19.69 6.26 11.54
CA PRO A 116 19.73 4.91 10.97
C PRO A 116 18.63 4.71 9.91
N TYR A 117 18.96 3.99 8.83
CA TYR A 117 18.02 3.68 7.76
C TYR A 117 17.31 2.38 8.08
N GLU A 118 16.04 2.45 8.47
CA GLU A 118 15.21 1.27 8.68
C GLU A 118 14.62 0.82 7.34
N VAL A 119 15.12 -0.30 6.82
CA VAL A 119 14.70 -0.85 5.53
C VAL A 119 13.74 -2.01 5.78
N THR A 120 12.52 -1.87 5.29
CA THR A 120 11.46 -2.88 5.40
C THR A 120 11.18 -3.53 4.06
N VAL A 121 10.85 -4.82 4.06
CA VAL A 121 10.27 -5.46 2.88
C VAL A 121 8.94 -4.78 2.57
N LYS A 122 8.73 -4.46 1.29
CA LYS A 122 7.45 -3.95 0.84
C LYS A 122 6.52 -5.11 0.50
N GLU A 123 5.63 -5.46 1.42
CA GLU A 123 4.55 -6.40 1.13
C GLU A 123 3.64 -5.86 0.01
N ASN A 124 2.93 -6.78 -0.64
CA ASN A 124 2.20 -6.56 -1.87
C ASN A 124 0.72 -6.92 -1.70
N GLY A 125 0.00 -6.06 -1.00
CA GLY A 125 -1.43 -6.21 -0.77
C GLY A 125 -2.13 -4.86 -0.79
N CYS A 126 -3.11 -4.73 0.09
CA CYS A 126 -3.87 -3.49 0.27
C CYS A 126 -3.63 -2.88 1.63
N ILE A 127 -3.36 -1.57 1.65
CA ILE A 127 -3.16 -0.84 2.90
C ILE A 127 -4.46 -0.77 3.71
N ILE A 128 -4.33 -1.04 5.00
CA ILE A 128 -5.37 -1.02 6.02
C ILE A 128 -4.93 -0.07 7.15
N PHE A 129 -5.85 0.77 7.59
CA PHE A 129 -5.67 1.58 8.80
C PHE A 129 -6.59 1.09 9.89
N ILE A 130 -6.05 0.96 11.11
CA ILE A 130 -6.81 0.57 12.30
C ILE A 130 -6.67 1.69 13.32
N ALA A 131 -7.81 2.23 13.73
CA ALA A 131 -7.89 3.33 14.68
C ALA A 131 -9.03 3.08 15.67
N ALA A 132 -8.95 3.69 16.86
CA ALA A 132 -10.04 3.63 17.83
C ALA A 132 -11.15 4.60 17.44
N VAL A 133 -12.40 4.16 17.61
CA VAL A 133 -13.57 5.05 17.62
C VAL A 133 -13.79 5.58 19.02
N ASN A 134 -13.72 4.67 20.01
CA ASN A 134 -13.86 4.91 21.44
C ASN A 134 -13.09 3.82 22.21
N GLU A 135 -13.24 3.75 23.54
CA GLU A 135 -12.54 2.74 24.37
C GLU A 135 -12.96 1.29 24.11
N ARG A 136 -14.02 1.05 23.32
CA ARG A 136 -14.60 -0.29 23.11
C ARG A 136 -14.44 -0.80 21.68
N SER A 137 -14.45 0.10 20.71
CA SER A 137 -14.54 -0.27 19.30
C SER A 137 -13.43 0.36 18.47
N VAL A 138 -12.95 -0.41 17.50
CA VAL A 138 -12.05 0.07 16.45
C VAL A 138 -12.83 0.30 15.16
N VAL A 139 -12.23 1.07 14.27
CA VAL A 139 -12.59 1.11 12.86
C VAL A 139 -11.41 0.66 12.02
N VAL A 140 -11.71 -0.17 11.02
CA VAL A 140 -10.74 -0.66 10.06
C VAL A 140 -11.10 -0.11 8.69
N THR A 141 -10.17 0.64 8.11
CA THR A 141 -10.41 1.37 6.86
C THR A 141 -9.44 0.90 5.80
N SER A 142 -9.89 0.97 4.55
CA SER A 142 -8.97 0.99 3.41
C SER A 142 -8.35 2.38 3.29
N LYS A 143 -7.49 2.57 2.29
CA LYS A 143 -6.84 3.85 2.00
C LYS A 143 -7.72 5.11 2.09
N HIS A 144 -8.98 5.07 1.62
CA HIS A 144 -9.88 6.24 1.61
C HIS A 144 -11.34 5.90 1.98
N SER A 145 -11.63 4.67 2.38
CA SER A 145 -13.01 4.21 2.60
C SER A 145 -13.14 3.41 3.88
N ILE A 146 -14.22 3.70 4.60
CA ILE A 146 -14.76 2.91 5.71
C ILE A 146 -15.87 2.03 5.12
N PRO A 147 -15.96 0.74 5.47
CA PRO A 147 -17.08 -0.10 5.06
C PRO A 147 -18.35 0.26 5.84
N ASP A 148 -19.53 0.06 5.25
CA ASP A 148 -20.81 0.36 5.91
C ASP A 148 -21.08 -0.61 7.07
N GLN A 149 -20.79 -1.90 6.86
CA GLN A 149 -20.72 -2.92 7.91
C GLN A 149 -19.25 -3.24 8.20
N LYS A 150 -18.88 -3.29 9.48
CA LYS A 150 -17.46 -3.46 9.89
C LYS A 150 -16.82 -4.72 9.33
N ASP A 151 -17.59 -5.78 9.09
CA ASP A 151 -17.16 -7.10 8.63
C ASP A 151 -17.58 -7.40 7.17
N ASP A 152 -17.93 -6.38 6.39
CA ASP A 152 -18.28 -6.54 4.96
C ASP A 152 -17.12 -7.14 4.16
N MET A 153 -17.27 -8.42 3.79
CA MET A 153 -16.28 -9.21 3.05
C MET A 153 -16.09 -8.75 1.59
N SER A 154 -16.94 -7.87 1.08
CA SER A 154 -16.74 -7.23 -0.23
C SER A 154 -15.84 -5.98 -0.15
N ALA A 155 -15.71 -5.41 1.04
CA ALA A 155 -14.92 -4.22 1.29
C ALA A 155 -13.56 -4.57 1.90
N HIS A 156 -12.52 -3.88 1.44
CA HIS A 156 -11.16 -4.07 1.94
C HIS A 156 -11.04 -3.82 3.45
N GLY A 157 -11.74 -2.81 3.96
CA GLY A 157 -11.78 -2.52 5.39
C GLY A 157 -12.47 -3.64 6.18
N GLY A 158 -13.51 -4.26 5.62
CA GLY A 158 -14.24 -5.34 6.28
C GLY A 158 -13.46 -6.66 6.33
N VAL A 159 -12.80 -7.04 5.24
CA VAL A 159 -11.85 -8.16 5.25
C VAL A 159 -10.68 -7.88 6.20
N GLY A 160 -10.19 -6.64 6.24
CA GLY A 160 -9.20 -6.20 7.21
C GLY A 160 -9.67 -6.38 8.66
N TYR A 161 -10.91 -6.01 8.97
CA TYR A 161 -11.51 -6.20 10.29
C TYR A 161 -11.63 -7.68 10.67
N CYS A 162 -12.13 -8.52 9.77
CA CYS A 162 -12.22 -9.96 10.00
C CYS A 162 -10.84 -10.57 10.29
N TRP A 163 -9.79 -10.15 9.58
CA TRP A 163 -8.43 -10.57 9.90
C TRP A 163 -7.93 -10.02 11.22
N LEU A 164 -8.23 -8.76 11.57
CA LEU A 164 -7.86 -8.18 12.85
C LEU A 164 -8.41 -8.99 14.02
N ILE A 165 -9.70 -9.35 13.97
CA ILE A 165 -10.33 -10.17 15.02
C ILE A 165 -9.62 -11.52 15.16
N LYS A 166 -9.34 -12.22 14.05
CA LYS A 166 -8.57 -13.48 14.06
C LYS A 166 -7.18 -13.32 14.68
N HIS A 167 -6.47 -12.24 14.37
CA HIS A 167 -5.14 -11.97 14.94
C HIS A 167 -5.23 -11.73 16.45
N LEU A 168 -6.18 -10.92 16.91
CA LEU A 168 -6.39 -10.67 18.34
C LEU A 168 -6.75 -11.95 19.11
N GLU A 169 -7.68 -12.74 18.59
CA GLU A 169 -8.08 -14.03 19.18
C GLU A 169 -6.89 -14.99 19.31
N SER A 170 -5.98 -15.01 18.34
CA SER A 170 -4.80 -15.88 18.35
C SER A 170 -3.83 -15.64 19.52
N VAL A 171 -3.89 -14.44 20.12
CA VAL A 171 -3.08 -14.05 21.28
C VAL A 171 -3.94 -13.74 22.52
N GLY A 172 -5.22 -14.13 22.50
CA GLY A 172 -6.14 -13.93 23.62
C GLY A 172 -6.44 -12.46 23.94
N LYS A 173 -6.34 -11.58 22.94
CA LYS A 173 -6.66 -10.15 23.03
C LYS A 173 -8.05 -9.86 22.46
N THR A 174 -8.65 -8.76 22.89
CA THR A 174 -9.98 -8.32 22.45
C THR A 174 -9.91 -7.01 21.67
N GLU A 175 -10.93 -6.75 20.84
CA GLU A 175 -11.10 -5.46 20.16
C GLU A 175 -11.06 -4.29 21.16
N LYS A 176 -11.74 -4.44 22.31
CA LYS A 176 -11.80 -3.43 23.37
C LYS A 176 -10.42 -3.09 23.94
N GLU A 177 -9.58 -4.10 24.19
CA GLU A 177 -8.21 -3.85 24.67
C GLU A 177 -7.39 -3.07 23.65
N LEU A 178 -7.48 -3.44 22.36
CA LEU A 178 -6.81 -2.71 21.29
C LEU A 178 -7.35 -1.28 21.16
N ALA A 179 -8.67 -1.10 21.15
CA ALA A 179 -9.32 0.21 21.02
C ALA A 179 -8.89 1.17 22.13
N LYS A 180 -8.92 0.71 23.39
CA LYS A 180 -8.42 1.49 24.52
C LYS A 180 -6.95 1.87 24.36
N TRP A 181 -6.09 0.93 23.96
CA TRP A 181 -4.67 1.18 23.79
C TRP A 181 -4.38 2.18 22.65
N LEU A 182 -5.07 2.08 21.52
CA LEU A 182 -4.95 3.03 20.40
C LEU A 182 -5.41 4.43 20.77
N LEU A 183 -6.52 4.53 21.52
CA LEU A 183 -7.08 5.80 21.96
C LEU A 183 -6.14 6.51 22.95
N GLU A 184 -5.64 5.78 23.96
CA GLU A 184 -4.70 6.31 24.95
C GLU A 184 -3.40 6.85 24.33
N LYS A 185 -2.95 6.24 23.22
CA LYS A 185 -1.71 6.62 22.54
C LYS A 185 -1.93 7.63 21.40
N ASN A 186 -3.18 7.87 21.01
CA ASN A 186 -3.57 8.70 19.87
C ASN A 186 -2.80 8.32 18.58
N ILE A 187 -2.87 7.04 18.21
CA ILE A 187 -2.15 6.46 17.07
C ILE A 187 -3.07 5.72 16.10
N THR A 188 -2.57 5.53 14.89
CA THR A 188 -3.11 4.65 13.85
C THR A 188 -2.13 3.51 13.59
N LEU A 189 -2.62 2.27 13.60
CA LEU A 189 -1.86 1.15 13.04
C LEU A 189 -2.01 1.12 11.53
N VAL A 190 -0.90 0.86 10.83
CA VAL A 190 -0.87 0.75 9.37
C VAL A 190 -0.36 -0.63 8.98
N ALA A 191 -1.26 -1.42 8.40
CA ALA A 191 -1.00 -2.78 7.97
C ALA A 191 -1.22 -2.96 6.46
N GLU A 192 -0.60 -3.98 5.90
CA GLU A 192 -0.87 -4.45 4.55
C GLU A 192 -1.68 -5.75 4.68
N LEU A 193 -2.90 -5.76 4.13
CA LEU A 193 -3.72 -6.96 4.00
C LEU A 193 -3.24 -7.76 2.79
N CYS A 194 -2.74 -8.96 3.04
CA CYS A 194 -2.28 -9.90 2.04
C CYS A 194 -3.09 -11.19 2.14
N ASP A 195 -3.94 -11.45 1.16
CA ASP A 195 -4.86 -12.60 1.14
C ASP A 195 -5.35 -12.88 -0.28
N ASP A 196 -4.70 -13.85 -0.97
CA ASP A 196 -5.06 -14.21 -2.35
C ASP A 196 -6.49 -14.77 -2.46
N THR A 197 -7.05 -15.32 -1.36
CA THR A 197 -8.44 -15.80 -1.33
C THR A 197 -9.44 -14.65 -1.41
N PHE A 198 -9.06 -13.47 -0.93
CA PHE A 198 -9.81 -12.23 -1.09
C PHE A 198 -9.46 -11.51 -2.40
N GLU A 199 -8.20 -11.11 -2.59
CA GLU A 199 -7.74 -10.35 -3.76
C GLU A 199 -6.27 -10.70 -4.07
N GLU A 200 -5.98 -11.24 -5.26
CA GLU A 200 -4.61 -11.42 -5.71
C GLU A 200 -3.99 -10.09 -6.14
N HIS A 201 -2.76 -9.85 -5.71
CA HIS A 201 -1.95 -8.76 -6.25
C HIS A 201 -1.00 -9.27 -7.34
N ILE A 202 0.31 -9.09 -7.19
CA ILE A 202 1.32 -9.52 -8.16
C ILE A 202 2.12 -10.70 -7.60
N LEU A 203 2.41 -10.64 -6.30
CA LEU A 203 3.13 -11.67 -5.57
C LEU A 203 2.13 -12.57 -4.84
N PRO A 204 2.37 -13.89 -4.81
CA PRO A 204 1.47 -14.82 -4.14
C PRO A 204 1.58 -14.73 -2.62
N TYR A 205 0.44 -14.85 -1.96
CA TYR A 205 0.31 -15.04 -0.52
C TYR A 205 -0.48 -16.31 -0.24
N PRO A 206 0.22 -17.44 -0.02
CA PRO A 206 -0.42 -18.67 0.42
C PRO A 206 -1.23 -18.46 1.70
N GLU A 207 -2.26 -19.27 1.93
CA GLU A 207 -3.18 -19.15 3.08
C GLU A 207 -2.45 -19.05 4.43
N LYS A 208 -1.38 -19.84 4.62
CA LYS A 208 -0.54 -19.80 5.83
C LYS A 208 0.20 -18.48 6.06
N GLU A 209 0.37 -17.69 5.01
CA GLU A 209 1.02 -16.37 4.99
C GLU A 209 -0.01 -15.25 4.87
N SER A 210 -1.31 -15.55 4.79
CA SER A 210 -2.35 -14.54 4.73
C SER A 210 -2.54 -13.82 6.07
N GLY A 211 -2.97 -12.56 5.99
CA GLY A 211 -3.29 -11.73 7.15
C GLY A 211 -2.87 -10.27 7.00
N LEU A 212 -2.82 -9.58 8.15
CA LEU A 212 -2.42 -8.19 8.27
C LEU A 212 -0.94 -8.13 8.67
N TYR A 213 -0.11 -7.61 7.78
CA TYR A 213 1.29 -7.34 8.04
C TYR A 213 1.45 -5.92 8.57
N LEU A 214 1.72 -5.77 9.86
CA LEU A 214 1.88 -4.46 10.48
C LEU A 214 3.24 -3.86 10.08
N HIS A 215 3.21 -2.77 9.30
CA HIS A 215 4.41 -2.11 8.77
C HIS A 215 4.61 -0.69 9.28
N GLY A 216 3.70 -0.19 10.12
CA GLY A 216 3.97 1.00 10.91
C GLY A 216 2.83 1.44 11.80
N ILE A 217 3.14 2.47 12.57
CA ILE A 217 2.26 3.10 13.54
C ILE A 217 2.54 4.58 13.44
N ASN A 218 1.50 5.38 13.22
CA ASN A 218 1.63 6.83 13.08
C ASN A 218 0.84 7.53 14.17
N TYR A 219 1.36 8.64 14.69
CA TYR A 219 0.57 9.51 15.56
C TYR A 219 -0.51 10.20 14.75
N ASN A 220 -1.68 10.38 15.36
CA ASN A 220 -2.80 11.11 14.78
C ASN A 220 -2.57 12.62 14.99
N THR A 221 -1.64 13.16 14.22
CA THR A 221 -1.18 14.55 14.29
C THR A 221 -1.04 15.13 12.90
N ALA A 222 -1.14 16.44 12.72
CA ALA A 222 -1.00 17.05 11.38
C ALA A 222 0.35 16.72 10.72
N GLY A 223 1.44 16.79 11.50
CA GLY A 223 2.80 16.45 11.08
C GLY A 223 3.05 14.94 10.98
N PHE A 224 4.03 14.55 10.14
CA PHE A 224 4.42 13.15 9.99
C PHE A 224 5.40 12.70 11.06
N HIS A 225 4.85 11.94 12.01
CA HIS A 225 5.58 11.24 13.05
C HIS A 225 5.19 9.76 13.03
N THR A 226 6.18 8.89 12.95
CA THR A 226 5.99 7.43 12.90
C THR A 226 6.85 6.72 13.94
N VAL A 227 6.35 5.61 14.45
CA VAL A 227 7.05 4.80 15.45
C VAL A 227 8.18 4.02 14.77
N PRO A 228 9.37 3.89 15.41
CA PRO A 228 10.49 3.07 14.93
C PRO A 228 10.07 1.62 14.64
N ILE A 229 10.62 1.01 13.58
CA ILE A 229 10.14 -0.29 13.09
C ILE A 229 10.30 -1.43 14.11
N HIS A 230 11.30 -1.35 15.00
CA HIS A 230 11.48 -2.37 16.04
C HIS A 230 10.32 -2.39 17.04
N THR A 231 9.78 -1.22 17.41
CA THR A 231 8.60 -1.11 18.28
C THR A 231 7.35 -1.54 17.51
N VAL A 232 7.23 -1.19 16.23
CA VAL A 232 6.13 -1.67 15.36
C VAL A 232 6.08 -3.19 15.36
N ARG A 233 7.24 -3.86 15.24
CA ARG A 233 7.33 -5.32 15.32
C ARG A 233 6.82 -5.87 16.65
N GLN A 234 7.23 -5.27 17.78
CA GLN A 234 6.76 -5.68 19.11
C GLN A 234 5.24 -5.52 19.26
N VAL A 235 4.65 -4.45 18.70
CA VAL A 235 3.21 -4.25 18.68
C VAL A 235 2.52 -5.31 17.82
N ALA A 236 3.10 -5.66 16.66
CA ALA A 236 2.56 -6.73 15.81
C ALA A 236 2.48 -8.05 16.58
N GLU A 237 3.58 -8.44 17.23
CA GLU A 237 3.67 -9.66 18.04
C GLU A 237 2.67 -9.62 19.23
N THR A 238 2.51 -8.46 19.86
CA THR A 238 1.61 -8.26 21.02
C THR A 238 0.13 -8.41 20.67
N PHE A 239 -0.28 -7.98 19.47
CA PHE A 239 -1.68 -8.04 18.99
C PHE A 239 -1.90 -9.15 17.94
N GLY A 240 -0.96 -10.09 17.81
CA GLY A 240 -1.07 -11.26 16.95
C GLY A 240 -0.98 -11.00 15.45
N MET A 241 -0.67 -9.78 15.01
CA MET A 241 -0.52 -9.44 13.59
C MET A 241 0.79 -9.98 13.02
N ARG A 242 0.86 -10.12 11.69
CA ARG A 242 2.09 -10.54 11.00
C ARG A 242 3.15 -9.45 11.12
N THR A 243 4.38 -9.87 11.44
CA THR A 243 5.54 -8.98 11.46
C THR A 243 6.11 -8.75 10.07
N ILE A 244 6.64 -7.55 9.82
CA ILE A 244 7.40 -7.25 8.61
C ILE A 244 8.89 -7.50 8.85
N SER A 245 9.56 -8.13 7.89
CA SER A 245 11.02 -8.23 7.93
C SER A 245 11.67 -6.88 7.67
N TYR A 246 12.67 -6.55 8.49
CA TYR A 246 13.42 -5.31 8.35
C TYR A 246 14.91 -5.52 8.61
N LYS A 247 15.73 -4.59 8.12
CA LYS A 247 17.15 -4.43 8.42
C LYS A 247 17.44 -2.97 8.72
N VAL A 248 18.38 -2.72 9.62
CA VAL A 248 18.87 -1.36 9.90
C VAL A 248 20.22 -1.18 9.25
N HIS A 249 20.35 -0.12 8.46
CA HIS A 249 21.56 0.24 7.74
C HIS A 249 22.15 1.53 8.31
N PRO A 250 23.46 1.59 8.57
CA PRO A 250 24.09 2.78 9.16
C PRO A 250 24.15 3.96 8.19
N ASP A 251 24.25 3.69 6.89
CA ASP A 251 24.40 4.70 5.85
C ASP A 251 23.66 4.31 4.56
N ILE A 252 23.43 5.31 3.72
CA ILE A 252 22.69 5.17 2.46
C ILE A 252 23.40 4.29 1.42
N LEU A 253 24.74 4.20 1.45
CA LEU A 253 25.48 3.36 0.49
C LEU A 253 25.20 1.89 0.77
N THR A 254 25.10 1.49 2.04
CA THR A 254 24.72 0.13 2.41
C THR A 254 23.26 -0.18 2.07
N VAL A 255 22.35 0.81 2.14
CA VAL A 255 20.96 0.67 1.64
C VAL A 255 20.95 0.42 0.13
N LYS A 256 21.74 1.20 -0.63
CA LYS A 256 21.85 1.06 -2.08
C LYS A 256 22.36 -0.33 -2.48
N LYS A 257 23.44 -0.80 -1.86
CA LYS A 257 23.97 -2.17 -2.07
C LYS A 257 22.93 -3.24 -1.78
N PHE A 258 22.18 -3.09 -0.69
CA PHE A 258 21.11 -4.03 -0.34
C PHE A 258 19.98 -4.03 -1.38
N ALA A 259 19.61 -2.86 -1.90
CA ALA A 259 18.62 -2.75 -2.97
C ALA A 259 19.11 -3.38 -4.28
N GLU A 260 20.37 -3.18 -4.65
CA GLU A 260 21.03 -3.80 -5.81
C GLU A 260 21.05 -5.33 -5.70
N GLU A 261 21.30 -5.86 -4.49
CA GLU A 261 21.24 -7.30 -4.24
C GLU A 261 19.83 -7.88 -4.43
N ILE A 262 18.80 -7.21 -3.90
CA ILE A 262 17.39 -7.60 -4.11
C ILE A 262 17.04 -7.52 -5.60
N GLN A 263 17.50 -6.50 -6.31
CA GLN A 263 17.27 -6.34 -7.75
C GLN A 263 17.89 -7.50 -8.54
N ARG A 264 19.14 -7.89 -8.21
CA ARG A 264 19.86 -8.98 -8.88
C ARG A 264 19.26 -10.36 -8.58
N THR A 265 18.96 -10.64 -7.31
CA THR A 265 18.49 -11.96 -6.87
C THR A 265 17.00 -12.16 -7.07
N ARG A 266 16.22 -11.05 -7.11
CA ARG A 266 14.75 -11.01 -7.08
C ARG A 266 14.14 -11.51 -5.77
N LEU A 267 14.97 -11.98 -4.85
CA LEU A 267 14.55 -12.71 -3.68
C LEU A 267 15.06 -12.01 -2.43
N TYR A 268 14.24 -12.09 -1.39
CA TYR A 268 14.67 -11.79 -0.04
C TYR A 268 14.09 -12.87 0.87
N GLN A 269 14.95 -13.52 1.67
CA GLN A 269 14.58 -14.68 2.50
C GLN A 269 13.82 -15.76 1.69
N ASN A 270 14.32 -16.05 0.48
CA ASN A 270 13.75 -17.03 -0.45
C ASN A 270 12.32 -16.73 -0.95
N ARG A 271 11.84 -15.49 -0.84
CA ARG A 271 10.56 -15.02 -1.38
C ARG A 271 10.76 -13.90 -2.40
N GLU A 272 9.97 -13.89 -3.46
CA GLU A 272 9.87 -12.71 -4.35
C GLU A 272 9.38 -11.52 -3.53
N VAL A 273 9.93 -10.33 -3.78
CA VAL A 273 9.52 -9.10 -3.09
C VAL A 273 9.22 -7.98 -4.07
N GLU A 274 8.23 -7.13 -3.77
CA GLU A 274 7.89 -5.97 -4.60
C GLU A 274 9.06 -4.97 -4.61
N GLY A 275 9.79 -4.93 -3.51
CA GLY A 275 10.90 -4.04 -3.26
C GLY A 275 11.03 -3.76 -1.78
N ILE A 276 11.56 -2.59 -1.46
CA ILE A 276 11.78 -2.14 -0.09
C ILE A 276 11.20 -0.74 0.14
N VAL A 277 10.81 -0.48 1.38
CA VAL A 277 10.53 0.87 1.88
C VAL A 277 11.61 1.24 2.87
N VAL A 278 12.28 2.36 2.64
CA VAL A 278 13.33 2.89 3.48
C VAL A 278 12.75 4.03 4.32
N ARG A 279 12.91 3.92 5.63
CA ARG A 279 12.51 4.91 6.62
C ARG A 279 13.79 5.59 7.14
N CYS A 280 13.84 6.91 7.08
CA CYS A 280 14.96 7.70 7.56
C CYS A 280 14.48 9.08 8.00
N LYS A 281 15.42 9.97 8.34
CA LYS A 281 15.12 11.38 8.55
C LYS A 281 15.56 12.21 7.35
N ARG A 282 14.82 13.28 7.02
CA ARG A 282 15.24 14.34 6.10
C ARG A 282 14.99 15.67 6.78
N ASN A 283 16.04 16.48 6.95
CA ASN A 283 15.97 17.72 7.73
C ASN A 283 15.35 17.53 9.14
N GLY A 284 15.65 16.41 9.79
CA GLY A 284 15.13 16.06 11.13
C GLY A 284 13.71 15.48 11.17
N GLN A 285 12.98 15.46 10.05
CA GLN A 285 11.60 14.94 9.98
C GLN A 285 11.58 13.51 9.43
N ASP A 286 10.57 12.71 9.81
CA ASP A 286 10.37 11.39 9.24
C ASP A 286 10.21 11.47 7.72
N PHE A 287 10.97 10.65 7.00
CA PHE A 287 10.99 10.67 5.55
C PHE A 287 11.14 9.26 5.00
N PHE A 288 10.19 8.89 4.13
CA PHE A 288 10.18 7.57 3.50
C PHE A 288 10.47 7.72 2.01
N TYR A 289 11.14 6.71 1.46
CA TYR A 289 11.19 6.48 0.03
C TYR A 289 11.15 4.97 -0.23
N LYS A 290 10.92 4.57 -1.48
CA LYS A 290 10.86 3.15 -1.86
C LYS A 290 11.76 2.85 -3.04
N ILE A 291 12.21 1.60 -3.11
CA ILE A 291 12.93 1.06 -4.26
C ILE A 291 12.19 -0.21 -4.67
N LYS A 292 11.54 -0.17 -5.83
CA LYS A 292 10.82 -1.32 -6.39
C LYS A 292 11.75 -2.19 -7.22
N ASN A 293 11.52 -3.50 -7.16
CA ASN A 293 12.17 -4.46 -8.01
C ASN A 293 11.64 -4.31 -9.46
N GLU A 294 12.54 -4.25 -10.44
CA GLU A 294 12.17 -4.13 -11.86
C GLU A 294 11.33 -5.33 -12.36
N HIS A 295 11.62 -6.55 -11.90
CA HIS A 295 10.85 -7.74 -12.26
C HIS A 295 9.41 -7.64 -11.76
N TYR A 296 9.22 -7.09 -10.55
CA TYR A 296 7.89 -6.79 -10.04
C TYR A 296 7.17 -5.76 -10.94
N LEU A 297 7.87 -4.74 -11.44
CA LEU A 297 7.28 -3.72 -12.32
C LEU A 297 6.83 -4.32 -13.66
N ILE A 298 7.61 -5.26 -14.21
CA ILE A 298 7.23 -6.03 -15.41
C ILE A 298 5.92 -6.81 -15.14
N PHE A 299 5.86 -7.55 -14.02
CA PHE A 299 4.67 -8.33 -13.68
C PHE A 299 3.44 -7.47 -13.40
N ARG A 300 3.65 -6.29 -12.80
CA ARG A 300 2.60 -5.29 -12.65
C ARG A 300 2.12 -4.81 -14.02
N GLU A 301 3.02 -4.52 -14.95
CA GLU A 301 2.65 -4.12 -16.31
C GLU A 301 1.82 -5.21 -17.00
N TYR A 302 2.17 -6.50 -16.84
CA TYR A 302 1.35 -7.61 -17.35
C TYR A 302 -0.08 -7.56 -16.84
N ARG A 303 -0.27 -7.36 -15.53
CA ARG A 303 -1.61 -7.22 -14.94
C ARG A 303 -2.39 -6.06 -15.55
N GLU A 304 -1.79 -4.88 -15.64
CA GLU A 304 -2.47 -3.69 -16.15
C GLU A 304 -2.81 -3.83 -17.65
N VAL A 305 -1.88 -4.38 -18.45
CA VAL A 305 -2.10 -4.72 -19.87
C VAL A 305 -3.27 -5.69 -20.02
N THR A 306 -3.30 -6.76 -19.22
CA THR A 306 -4.34 -7.77 -19.30
C THR A 306 -5.70 -7.21 -18.92
N LYS A 307 -5.78 -6.41 -17.84
CA LYS A 307 -7.03 -5.70 -17.50
C LYS A 307 -7.48 -4.72 -18.58
N ALA A 308 -6.55 -4.03 -19.24
CA ALA A 308 -6.87 -3.08 -20.30
C ALA A 308 -7.42 -3.79 -21.55
N LEU A 309 -6.82 -4.94 -21.91
CA LEU A 309 -7.15 -5.71 -23.11
C LEU A 309 -8.36 -6.62 -22.93
N LEU A 310 -8.57 -7.18 -21.74
CA LEU A 310 -9.68 -8.10 -21.48
C LEU A 310 -11.03 -7.38 -21.51
N HIS A 311 -12.02 -8.11 -22.02
CA HIS A 311 -13.43 -7.85 -21.86
C HIS A 311 -14.08 -9.12 -21.32
N VAL A 312 -14.82 -9.00 -20.23
CA VAL A 312 -15.64 -10.08 -19.67
C VAL A 312 -17.07 -9.60 -19.71
N SER A 313 -17.92 -10.25 -20.50
CA SER A 313 -19.35 -9.92 -20.59
C SER A 313 -20.12 -10.41 -19.37
N SER A 314 -21.36 -9.94 -19.22
CA SER A 314 -22.24 -10.29 -18.10
C SER A 314 -22.56 -11.79 -18.01
N ASP A 315 -22.55 -12.49 -19.14
CA ASP A 315 -22.72 -13.95 -19.24
C ASP A 315 -21.42 -14.74 -18.98
N GLY A 316 -20.32 -14.06 -18.68
CA GLY A 316 -19.03 -14.67 -18.38
C GLY A 316 -18.16 -14.98 -19.60
N ALA A 317 -18.57 -14.62 -20.83
CA ALA A 317 -17.72 -14.79 -21.99
C ALA A 317 -16.51 -13.85 -21.95
N VAL A 318 -15.34 -14.36 -22.32
CA VAL A 318 -14.08 -13.62 -22.27
C VAL A 318 -13.56 -13.36 -23.68
N SER A 319 -13.18 -12.12 -23.96
CA SER A 319 -12.56 -11.72 -25.21
C SER A 319 -11.45 -10.68 -25.02
N ILE A 320 -10.66 -10.47 -26.08
CA ILE A 320 -9.66 -9.40 -26.15
C ILE A 320 -10.19 -8.27 -27.02
N LYS A 321 -10.10 -7.03 -26.52
CA LYS A 321 -10.37 -5.81 -27.26
C LYS A 321 -9.29 -5.63 -28.35
N LYS A 322 -9.68 -5.79 -29.62
CA LYS A 322 -8.74 -5.76 -30.76
C LYS A 322 -8.14 -4.37 -30.98
N ASP A 323 -8.94 -3.31 -30.84
CA ASP A 323 -8.53 -1.93 -31.14
C ASP A 323 -7.76 -1.26 -29.99
N LYS A 324 -7.62 -1.95 -28.85
CA LYS A 324 -6.90 -1.40 -27.70
C LYS A 324 -5.40 -1.69 -27.83
N VAL A 325 -4.62 -0.63 -27.98
CA VAL A 325 -3.15 -0.68 -27.88
C VAL A 325 -2.73 -0.22 -26.48
N PRO A 326 -2.28 -1.14 -25.60
CA PRO A 326 -1.84 -0.76 -24.26
C PRO A 326 -0.41 -0.22 -24.31
N LYS A 327 -0.13 0.76 -23.44
CA LYS A 327 1.23 1.28 -23.27
C LYS A 327 2.13 0.21 -22.65
N CYS A 328 3.25 -0.07 -23.29
CA CYS A 328 4.27 -1.01 -22.81
C CYS A 328 5.57 -0.26 -22.56
N HIS A 329 6.13 -0.38 -21.35
CA HIS A 329 7.45 0.16 -21.02
C HIS A 329 8.53 -0.91 -21.14
N TYR A 330 8.17 -2.19 -20.93
CA TYR A 330 9.11 -3.30 -20.99
C TYR A 330 8.94 -4.09 -22.29
N GLU A 331 10.05 -4.39 -22.96
CA GLU A 331 10.05 -5.14 -24.22
C GLU A 331 9.34 -6.50 -24.08
N LYS A 332 9.63 -7.21 -22.98
CA LYS A 332 9.02 -8.51 -22.65
C LYS A 332 7.49 -8.47 -22.61
N THR A 333 6.89 -7.30 -22.32
CA THR A 333 5.43 -7.11 -22.33
C THR A 333 4.83 -7.28 -23.72
N ARG A 334 5.55 -6.94 -24.79
CA ARG A 334 5.08 -7.14 -26.18
C ARG A 334 4.83 -8.63 -26.47
N TYR A 335 5.76 -9.48 -26.06
CA TYR A 335 5.64 -10.93 -26.15
C TYR A 335 4.52 -11.48 -25.27
N TYR A 336 4.36 -10.94 -24.06
CA TYR A 336 3.24 -11.29 -23.17
C TYR A 336 1.89 -10.99 -23.81
N ILE A 337 1.71 -9.85 -24.48
CA ILE A 337 0.47 -9.49 -25.17
C ILE A 337 0.15 -10.49 -26.30
N GLN A 338 1.15 -10.88 -27.09
CA GLN A 338 0.96 -11.86 -28.16
C GLN A 338 0.57 -13.23 -27.58
N TRP A 339 1.24 -13.65 -26.50
CA TRP A 339 0.86 -14.86 -25.78
C TRP A 339 -0.58 -14.78 -25.26
N LEU A 340 -0.94 -13.68 -24.60
CA LEU A 340 -2.28 -13.43 -24.05
C LEU A 340 -3.36 -13.54 -25.12
N ARG A 341 -3.15 -12.92 -26.30
CA ARG A 341 -4.08 -12.99 -27.45
C ARG A 341 -4.31 -14.43 -27.94
N ARG A 342 -3.32 -15.32 -27.81
CA ARG A 342 -3.45 -16.74 -28.15
C ARG A 342 -4.09 -17.56 -27.04
N GLN A 343 -3.86 -17.20 -25.78
CA GLN A 343 -4.36 -17.97 -24.64
C GLN A 343 -5.82 -17.67 -24.30
N VAL A 344 -6.29 -16.43 -24.43
CA VAL A 344 -7.68 -16.07 -24.07
C VAL A 344 -8.71 -16.93 -24.82
N PRO A 345 -8.62 -17.15 -26.16
CA PRO A 345 -9.56 -18.03 -26.85
C PRO A 345 -9.41 -19.52 -26.50
N LYS A 346 -8.19 -19.96 -26.14
CA LYS A 346 -7.89 -21.37 -25.83
C LYS A 346 -8.29 -21.77 -24.42
N ARG A 347 -8.18 -20.83 -23.49
CA ARG A 347 -8.33 -21.03 -22.04
C ARG A 347 -9.09 -19.87 -21.39
N PRO A 348 -10.33 -19.57 -21.82
CA PRO A 348 -11.10 -18.44 -21.31
C PRO A 348 -11.35 -18.52 -19.81
N GLU A 349 -11.40 -19.73 -19.23
CA GLU A 349 -11.64 -19.99 -17.81
C GLU A 349 -10.61 -19.31 -16.89
N LEU A 350 -9.36 -19.18 -17.35
CA LEU A 350 -8.30 -18.52 -16.58
C LEU A 350 -8.57 -17.02 -16.35
N PHE A 351 -9.37 -16.41 -17.22
CA PHE A 351 -9.50 -14.95 -17.32
C PHE A 351 -10.86 -14.41 -16.85
N GLN A 352 -11.86 -15.27 -16.63
CA GLN A 352 -13.23 -14.88 -16.24
C GLN A 352 -13.27 -13.98 -15.01
N SER A 353 -12.44 -14.26 -14.01
CA SER A 353 -12.37 -13.49 -12.75
C SER A 353 -11.17 -12.53 -12.69
N TYR A 354 -10.43 -12.35 -13.79
CA TYR A 354 -9.20 -11.54 -13.80
C TYR A 354 -9.46 -10.07 -13.48
N THR A 355 -10.58 -9.52 -13.96
CA THR A 355 -10.99 -8.14 -13.68
C THR A 355 -11.33 -7.92 -12.20
N LYS A 356 -11.66 -9.00 -11.48
CA LYS A 356 -11.89 -9.05 -10.02
C LYS A 356 -10.63 -9.44 -9.24
N ASN A 357 -9.44 -9.26 -9.83
CA ASN A 357 -8.15 -9.60 -9.21
C ASN A 357 -8.02 -11.08 -8.79
N LYS A 358 -8.36 -12.00 -9.68
CA LYS A 358 -8.14 -13.44 -9.51
C LYS A 358 -7.32 -14.01 -10.67
N ASN A 359 -6.58 -15.08 -10.42
CA ASN A 359 -5.71 -15.75 -11.38
C ASN A 359 -4.58 -14.86 -11.96
N ILE A 360 -4.27 -13.71 -11.36
CA ILE A 360 -3.18 -12.84 -11.80
C ILE A 360 -1.86 -13.59 -11.70
N VAL A 361 -1.63 -14.25 -10.57
CA VAL A 361 -0.39 -15.00 -10.33
C VAL A 361 -0.33 -16.22 -11.26
N ALA A 362 -1.44 -16.93 -11.44
CA ALA A 362 -1.50 -18.11 -12.30
C ALA A 362 -1.21 -17.77 -13.77
N VAL A 363 -1.82 -16.71 -14.31
CA VAL A 363 -1.60 -16.24 -15.67
C VAL A 363 -0.15 -15.78 -15.86
N ARG A 364 0.40 -15.01 -14.92
CA ARG A 364 1.81 -14.60 -14.92
C ARG A 364 2.72 -15.83 -15.00
N LYS A 365 2.56 -16.78 -14.08
CA LYS A 365 3.40 -17.98 -14.00
C LYS A 365 3.30 -18.84 -15.26
N ALA A 366 2.12 -18.93 -15.87
CA ALA A 366 1.94 -19.67 -17.13
C ALA A 366 2.78 -19.06 -18.26
N PHE A 367 2.74 -17.72 -18.42
CA PHE A 367 3.58 -17.05 -19.40
C PHE A 367 5.08 -17.18 -19.09
N GLU A 368 5.49 -16.89 -17.85
CA GLU A 368 6.91 -16.95 -17.45
C GLU A 368 7.50 -18.34 -17.67
N LYS A 369 6.74 -19.40 -17.39
CA LYS A 369 7.16 -20.79 -17.65
C LYS A 369 7.37 -21.07 -19.15
N GLU A 370 6.47 -20.61 -20.01
CA GLU A 370 6.64 -20.78 -21.46
C GLU A 370 7.80 -19.94 -22.01
N TRP A 371 7.99 -18.73 -21.46
CA TRP A 371 9.11 -17.85 -21.77
C TRP A 371 10.45 -18.50 -21.43
N GLU A 372 10.61 -18.98 -20.19
CA GLU A 372 11.85 -19.59 -19.70
C GLU A 372 12.19 -20.90 -20.42
N THR A 373 11.17 -21.65 -20.84
CA THR A 373 11.37 -22.92 -21.56
C THR A 373 11.54 -22.75 -23.07
N GLY A 374 11.52 -21.52 -23.60
CA GLY A 374 11.65 -21.24 -25.03
C GLY A 374 10.49 -21.77 -25.89
N ARG A 375 9.36 -22.13 -25.27
CA ARG A 375 8.20 -22.72 -25.97
C ARG A 375 7.33 -21.68 -26.67
N LEU A 376 7.66 -20.41 -26.52
CA LEU A 376 6.99 -19.31 -27.20
C LEU A 376 7.39 -19.27 -28.67
N ASN A 377 6.75 -20.12 -29.49
CA ASN A 377 6.95 -20.09 -30.93
C ASN A 377 6.03 -19.02 -31.55
N PHE A 378 6.56 -17.80 -31.73
CA PHE A 378 5.81 -16.71 -32.33
C PHE A 378 5.80 -16.72 -33.87
N GLY A 379 6.62 -17.55 -34.52
CA GLY A 379 6.65 -17.67 -35.98
C GLY A 379 7.23 -16.45 -36.70
N GLY A 380 8.12 -15.68 -36.06
CA GLY A 380 8.75 -14.45 -36.55
C GLY A 380 9.22 -13.55 -35.40
N ASP A 381 9.95 -12.47 -35.69
CA ASP A 381 10.39 -11.47 -34.70
C ASP A 381 9.18 -10.68 -34.15
N PRO A 382 8.84 -10.81 -32.86
CA PRO A 382 7.67 -10.16 -32.27
C PRO A 382 7.74 -8.63 -32.21
N ALA A 383 8.92 -8.03 -32.34
CA ALA A 383 9.06 -6.57 -32.40
C ALA A 383 8.39 -5.99 -33.67
N VAL A 384 8.47 -6.72 -34.79
CA VAL A 384 7.92 -6.31 -36.10
C VAL A 384 6.39 -6.40 -36.14
N ALA A 385 5.79 -7.32 -35.37
CA ALA A 385 4.34 -7.49 -35.28
C ALA A 385 3.63 -6.43 -34.41
N VAL A 386 4.39 -5.61 -33.66
CA VAL A 386 3.85 -4.45 -32.92
C VAL A 386 4.05 -3.15 -33.70
N GLU A 387 5.09 -3.04 -34.53
CA GLU A 387 5.36 -1.87 -35.39
C GLU A 387 4.50 -1.83 -36.67
N THR A 388 3.85 -2.92 -37.06
CA THR A 388 3.03 -3.00 -38.28
C THR A 388 1.65 -2.31 -38.18
N ILE A 389 1.41 -1.48 -37.15
CA ILE A 389 0.22 -0.62 -37.03
C ILE A 389 0.63 0.88 -36.92
N ASP A 390 1.92 1.23 -37.01
CA ASP A 390 2.37 2.64 -36.95
C ASP A 390 2.30 3.40 -38.29
N HIS A 391 1.64 2.84 -39.31
CA HIS A 391 1.27 3.55 -40.53
C HIS A 391 -0.22 3.38 -40.81
N TYR A 392 -1.06 4.18 -40.13
CA TYR A 392 -2.19 4.94 -40.70
C TYR A 392 -2.74 5.95 -39.70
#